data_AF-A0A7J4EMF1-F1
#
_entry.id   AF-A0A7J4EMF1-F1
#
_cell.length_a   1.000
_cell.length_b   1.000
_cell.length_c   1.000
_cell.angle_alpha   90.00
_cell.angle_beta   90.00
_cell.angle_gamma   90.00
#
_symmetry.space_group_name_H-M   'P 1'
#
loop_
_entity.id
_entity.type
_entity.pdbx_description
1 polymer ?
#
loop_
_entity_poly.entity_id
_entity_poly.type
_entity_poly.pdbx_seq_one_letter_code
_entity_poly.pdbx_strand_id
1 'polypeptide(L)'
;MTEKITERALYAPIINYLEYQGFKGIQEVSIEKKYPDVVFWYESIKFIIQVKIGKHKKLLEGIVDAYEHAKLANTENIIVLLYPPEIRKSLIKAEDLKTFALECEIESIILTEYWKDSPKIKVQDLFKELRNKIERKEKEIPSLEFVVGTLRESISSISELLRGYASKGDIKDAINLVVRRFDLFLALGELDTKKKKKAEKKLQYAAIDLTSYLLVNQILFYHIYSALSKLLVSAYRRKFDLYKQIQKLDPRNIEKMHKKFVEEDLTGSDIMPFASHLTAVNLCAQTINVTTNFLRIAVFDSLDFSKYPNIKSGIPVNTFNKTIQSTLFKSAINNNELNELKGAVNSNGKGESFKIYRVDTLIMNPPFTDREKMPSDYREKLKEYSKLIPRCGGQINLWGYFLALADDLVKNNGKIGAVIPINIFRGSATEKIRNYILENYKIRYIVKTTKELGFSEDSAF
;
A
#
# COMPACT_ATOMS: atom_id res chain seq x y z
N MET A 1 31.15 -37.64 14.78
CA MET A 1 30.50 -36.48 14.13
C MET A 1 29.07 -36.88 13.83
N THR A 2 28.06 -36.09 14.25
CA THR A 2 26.66 -36.37 13.93
C THR A 2 26.33 -35.71 12.59
N GLU A 3 26.26 -36.51 11.53
CA GLU A 3 25.76 -36.07 10.23
C GLU A 3 24.28 -35.63 10.39
N LYS A 4 23.94 -34.45 9.86
CA LYS A 4 22.58 -33.89 9.94
C LYS A 4 22.15 -33.45 8.55
N ILE A 5 20.91 -33.77 8.20
CA ILE A 5 20.28 -33.26 7.00
C ILE A 5 20.11 -31.75 7.13
N THR A 6 20.55 -31.03 6.11
CA THR A 6 20.37 -29.58 5.97
C THR A 6 19.37 -29.31 4.85
N GLU A 7 18.82 -28.10 4.82
CA GLU A 7 17.93 -27.64 3.75
C GLU A 7 18.54 -27.92 2.35
N ARG A 8 19.84 -27.66 2.19
CA ARG A 8 20.58 -27.88 0.93
C ARG A 8 20.58 -29.32 0.43
N ALA A 9 20.54 -30.29 1.35
CA ALA A 9 20.51 -31.70 0.97
C ALA A 9 19.20 -32.08 0.26
N LEU A 10 18.13 -31.29 0.42
CA LEU A 10 16.81 -31.54 -0.17
C LEU A 10 16.68 -30.97 -1.58
N TYR A 11 17.57 -30.08 -2.01
CA TYR A 11 17.44 -29.37 -3.28
C TYR A 11 17.59 -30.29 -4.48
N ALA A 12 18.62 -31.14 -4.50
CA ALA A 12 18.87 -32.05 -5.62
C ALA A 12 17.71 -33.04 -5.86
N PRO A 13 17.15 -33.72 -4.83
CA PRO A 13 15.95 -34.54 -5.01
C PRO A 13 14.75 -33.79 -5.59
N ILE A 14 14.51 -32.55 -5.14
CA ILE A 14 13.41 -31.71 -5.61
C ILE A 14 13.62 -31.31 -7.08
N ILE A 15 14.82 -30.85 -7.45
CA ILE A 15 15.16 -30.43 -8.82
C ILE A 15 15.02 -31.60 -9.80
N ASN A 16 15.58 -32.76 -9.46
CA ASN A 16 15.48 -33.95 -10.31
C ASN A 16 14.02 -34.36 -10.55
N TYR A 17 13.16 -34.18 -9.53
CA TYR A 17 11.74 -34.48 -9.67
C TYR A 17 10.99 -33.42 -10.48
N LEU A 18 11.32 -32.14 -10.33
CA LEU A 18 10.81 -31.06 -11.17
C LEU A 18 11.14 -31.31 -12.65
N GLU A 19 12.39 -31.70 -12.96
CA GLU A 19 12.80 -32.07 -14.31
C GLU A 19 12.01 -33.27 -14.86
N TYR A 20 11.80 -34.30 -14.03
CA TYR A 20 10.96 -35.44 -14.38
C TYR A 20 9.50 -35.04 -14.68
N GLN A 21 8.97 -34.04 -13.98
CA GLN A 21 7.63 -33.49 -14.23
C GLN A 21 7.58 -32.54 -15.44
N GLY A 22 8.70 -32.29 -16.13
CA GLY A 22 8.76 -31.44 -17.33
C GLY A 22 9.05 -29.97 -17.06
N PHE A 23 9.36 -29.60 -15.81
CA PHE A 23 9.89 -28.29 -15.49
C PHE A 23 11.38 -28.21 -15.86
N LYS A 24 11.92 -27.01 -16.02
CA LYS A 24 13.37 -26.76 -16.11
C LYS A 24 13.83 -26.16 -14.79
N GLY A 25 14.76 -26.79 -14.06
CA GLY A 25 15.24 -26.32 -12.75
C GLY A 25 16.71 -25.91 -12.77
N ILE A 26 17.09 -24.90 -11.98
CA ILE A 26 18.49 -24.53 -11.72
C ILE A 26 18.66 -24.26 -10.21
N GLN A 27 19.75 -24.80 -9.63
CA GLN A 27 20.14 -24.56 -8.24
C GLN A 27 20.99 -23.28 -8.10
N GLU A 28 20.85 -22.55 -6.99
CA GLU A 28 21.77 -21.47 -6.58
C GLU A 28 22.07 -20.44 -7.69
N VAL A 29 21.03 -19.91 -8.34
CA VAL A 29 21.21 -18.79 -9.28
C VAL A 29 21.69 -17.57 -8.50
N SER A 30 22.89 -17.07 -8.81
CA SER A 30 23.34 -15.76 -8.30
C SER A 30 22.42 -14.69 -8.90
N ILE A 31 21.53 -14.12 -8.10
CA ILE A 31 20.75 -12.94 -8.47
C ILE A 31 21.22 -11.81 -7.56
N GLU A 32 22.03 -10.90 -8.10
CA GLU A 32 22.54 -9.72 -7.39
C GLU A 32 23.11 -10.00 -5.98
N LYS A 33 23.87 -11.09 -5.81
CA LYS A 33 24.51 -11.54 -4.55
C LYS A 33 23.61 -12.17 -3.48
N LYS A 34 22.36 -12.54 -3.82
CA LYS A 34 21.50 -13.43 -3.01
C LYS A 34 21.14 -14.70 -3.80
N TYR A 35 20.92 -15.81 -3.09
CA TYR A 35 20.73 -17.14 -3.67
C TYR A 35 19.38 -17.71 -3.22
N PRO A 36 18.33 -17.71 -4.07
CA PRO A 36 17.16 -18.55 -3.83
C PRO A 36 17.55 -20.03 -3.76
N ASP A 37 16.83 -20.81 -2.95
CA ASP A 37 17.13 -22.23 -2.77
C ASP A 37 17.00 -22.99 -4.09
N VAL A 38 15.87 -22.83 -4.78
CA VAL A 38 15.63 -23.40 -6.12
C VAL A 38 14.86 -22.40 -6.98
N VAL A 39 15.29 -22.24 -8.23
CA VAL A 39 14.56 -21.50 -9.28
C VAL A 39 14.19 -22.48 -10.38
N PHE A 40 12.94 -22.46 -10.82
CA PHE A 40 12.50 -23.34 -11.91
C PHE A 40 11.50 -22.67 -12.83
N TRP A 41 11.28 -23.26 -14.00
CA TRP A 41 10.42 -22.76 -15.05
C TRP A 41 9.50 -23.84 -15.60
N TYR A 42 8.28 -23.43 -15.96
CA TYR A 42 7.42 -24.16 -16.87
C TYR A 42 7.13 -23.26 -18.05
N GLU A 43 7.52 -23.67 -19.26
CA GLU A 43 7.49 -22.81 -20.46
C GLU A 43 8.20 -21.45 -20.22
N SER A 44 7.43 -20.36 -20.08
CA SER A 44 7.91 -19.01 -19.83
C SER A 44 7.67 -18.53 -18.39
N ILE A 45 6.97 -19.32 -17.57
CA ILE A 45 6.58 -18.97 -16.21
C ILE A 45 7.70 -19.37 -15.26
N LYS A 46 8.22 -18.41 -14.49
CA LYS A 46 9.31 -18.60 -13.52
C LYS A 46 8.76 -18.76 -12.11
N PHE A 47 9.32 -19.67 -11.33
CA PHE A 47 8.94 -19.97 -9.94
C PHE A 47 10.16 -19.94 -9.01
N ILE A 48 9.93 -19.55 -7.75
CA ILE A 48 10.91 -19.58 -6.67
C ILE A 48 10.45 -20.55 -5.59
N ILE A 49 11.33 -21.45 -5.16
CA ILE A 49 11.12 -22.30 -3.99
C ILE A 49 12.03 -21.85 -2.86
N GLN A 50 11.47 -21.77 -1.65
CA GLN A 50 12.23 -21.67 -0.41
C GLN A 50 11.94 -22.89 0.46
N VAL A 51 13.00 -23.59 0.85
CA VAL A 51 12.91 -24.77 1.71
C VAL A 51 13.32 -24.38 3.12
N LYS A 52 12.51 -24.78 4.11
CA LYS A 52 12.81 -24.60 5.53
C LYS A 52 12.64 -25.92 6.26
N ILE A 53 13.42 -26.12 7.32
CA ILE A 53 13.23 -27.23 8.25
C ILE A 53 12.97 -26.68 9.64
N GLY A 54 11.81 -27.01 10.23
CA GLY A 54 11.50 -26.59 11.60
C GLY A 54 10.01 -26.57 11.94
N LYS A 55 9.67 -25.75 12.94
CA LYS A 55 8.27 -25.55 13.37
C LYS A 55 7.57 -24.53 12.47
N HIS A 56 6.24 -24.52 12.52
CA HIS A 56 5.34 -23.65 11.76
C HIS A 56 5.82 -22.19 11.58
N LYS A 57 6.40 -21.54 12.61
CA LYS A 57 6.97 -20.18 12.53
C LYS A 57 7.97 -19.98 11.37
N LYS A 58 8.65 -21.04 10.94
CA LYS A 58 9.59 -21.03 9.81
C LYS A 58 8.91 -20.85 8.44
N LEU A 59 7.60 -21.10 8.31
CA LEU A 59 6.85 -20.79 7.09
C LEU A 59 6.85 -19.29 6.82
N LEU A 60 6.53 -18.47 7.82
CA LEU A 60 6.51 -17.00 7.68
C LEU A 60 7.90 -16.46 7.31
N GLU A 61 8.96 -16.98 7.95
CA GLU A 61 10.35 -16.65 7.55
C GLU A 61 10.62 -17.04 6.09
N GLY A 62 10.17 -18.24 5.69
CA GLY A 62 10.29 -18.72 4.31
C GLY A 62 9.55 -17.85 3.29
N ILE A 63 8.36 -17.33 3.61
CA ILE A 63 7.60 -16.42 2.74
C ILE A 63 8.38 -15.13 2.52
N VAL A 64 8.92 -14.53 3.60
CA VAL A 64 9.69 -13.28 3.51
C VAL A 64 10.91 -13.46 2.63
N ASP A 65 11.69 -14.53 2.85
CA ASP A 65 12.86 -14.85 2.04
C ASP A 65 12.49 -15.08 0.57
N ALA A 66 11.45 -15.87 0.31
CA ALA A 66 11.01 -16.17 -1.03
C ALA A 66 10.48 -14.93 -1.76
N TYR A 67 9.80 -14.02 -1.06
CA TYR A 67 9.31 -12.76 -1.61
C TYR A 67 10.46 -11.83 -2.04
N GLU A 68 11.52 -11.72 -1.22
CA GLU A 68 12.71 -10.96 -1.61
C GLU A 68 13.37 -11.53 -2.87
N HIS A 69 13.51 -12.86 -2.93
CA HIS A 69 14.08 -13.55 -4.08
C HIS A 69 13.21 -13.43 -5.34
N ALA A 70 11.89 -13.55 -5.22
CA ALA A 70 10.95 -13.42 -6.32
C ALA A 70 11.00 -12.02 -6.96
N LYS A 71 11.10 -10.97 -6.13
CA LYS A 71 11.26 -9.59 -6.58
C LYS A 71 12.54 -9.39 -7.39
N LEU A 72 13.67 -9.95 -6.94
CA LEU A 72 14.94 -9.91 -7.68
C LEU A 72 14.87 -10.73 -8.97
N ALA A 73 14.15 -11.84 -8.97
CA ALA A 73 13.97 -12.71 -10.12
C ALA A 73 12.89 -12.24 -11.11
N ASN A 74 12.20 -11.13 -10.81
CA ASN A 74 11.06 -10.57 -11.54
C ASN A 74 9.95 -11.62 -11.78
N THR A 75 9.51 -12.28 -10.70
CA THR A 75 8.36 -13.19 -10.69
C THR A 75 7.52 -12.98 -9.44
N GLU A 76 6.26 -13.38 -9.51
CA GLU A 76 5.32 -13.39 -8.37
C GLU A 76 5.05 -14.82 -7.86
N ASN A 77 5.58 -15.84 -8.54
CA ASN A 77 5.30 -17.24 -8.22
C ASN A 77 6.26 -17.78 -7.17
N ILE A 78 5.75 -17.93 -5.94
CA ILE A 78 6.51 -18.33 -4.76
C ILE A 78 5.94 -19.63 -4.19
N ILE A 79 6.82 -20.52 -3.77
CA ILE A 79 6.48 -21.75 -3.05
C ILE A 79 7.40 -21.87 -1.83
N VAL A 80 6.81 -22.08 -0.66
CA VAL A 80 7.55 -22.33 0.58
C VAL A 80 7.24 -23.75 1.03
N LEU A 81 8.30 -24.55 1.25
CA LEU A 81 8.20 -25.93 1.72
C LEU A 81 8.77 -26.00 3.14
N LEU A 82 7.94 -26.33 4.13
CA LEU A 82 8.36 -26.53 5.51
C LEU A 82 8.40 -28.03 5.85
N TYR A 83 9.62 -28.56 5.92
CA TYR A 83 9.86 -29.91 6.39
C TYR A 83 9.84 -29.98 7.92
N PRO A 84 9.32 -31.09 8.48
CA PRO A 84 9.27 -31.31 9.91
C PRO A 84 10.68 -31.45 10.52
N PRO A 85 10.94 -30.97 11.75
CA PRO A 85 12.28 -30.95 12.35
C PRO A 85 12.91 -32.35 12.53
N GLU A 86 12.08 -33.40 12.54
CA GLU A 86 12.46 -34.81 12.62
C GLU A 86 13.40 -35.22 11.49
N ILE A 87 13.30 -34.59 10.31
CA ILE A 87 14.18 -34.87 9.17
C ILE A 87 15.66 -34.65 9.50
N ARG A 88 16.00 -33.76 10.44
CA ARG A 88 17.40 -33.50 10.82
C ARG A 88 18.04 -34.65 11.59
N LYS A 89 17.24 -35.56 12.16
CA LYS A 89 17.70 -36.62 13.08
C LYS A 89 17.95 -37.96 12.41
N SER A 90 17.52 -38.13 11.16
CA SER A 90 17.61 -39.43 10.49
C SER A 90 18.98 -39.61 9.82
N LEU A 91 19.70 -40.65 10.24
CA LEU A 91 20.84 -41.22 9.51
C LEU A 91 20.28 -41.96 8.29
N ILE A 92 20.18 -41.25 7.17
CA ILE A 92 19.51 -41.69 5.94
C ILE A 92 20.60 -42.06 4.92
N LYS A 93 20.55 -43.28 4.35
CA LYS A 93 21.39 -43.63 3.18
C LYS A 93 20.97 -42.75 1.99
N ALA A 94 21.85 -42.46 1.04
CA ALA A 94 21.55 -41.52 -0.05
C ALA A 94 20.26 -41.87 -0.85
N GLU A 95 19.94 -43.16 -0.99
CA GLU A 95 18.72 -43.67 -1.63
C GLU A 95 17.45 -43.31 -0.85
N ASP A 96 17.50 -43.35 0.49
CA ASP A 96 16.40 -43.01 1.38
C ASP A 96 16.13 -41.49 1.39
N LEU A 97 17.13 -40.65 1.07
CA LEU A 97 16.99 -39.19 1.06
C LEU A 97 16.07 -38.71 -0.06
N LYS A 98 16.13 -39.36 -1.23
CA LYS A 98 15.26 -39.02 -2.36
C LYS A 98 13.80 -39.32 -2.03
N THR A 99 13.53 -40.53 -1.52
CA THR A 99 12.19 -40.94 -1.09
C THR A 99 11.67 -40.02 0.01
N PHE A 100 12.49 -39.74 1.02
CA PHE A 100 12.07 -38.88 2.13
C PHE A 100 11.81 -37.44 1.67
N ALA A 101 12.66 -36.87 0.79
CA ALA A 101 12.46 -35.52 0.29
C ALA A 101 11.16 -35.36 -0.51
N LEU A 102 10.73 -36.40 -1.23
CA LEU A 102 9.57 -36.35 -2.13
C LEU A 102 8.27 -36.84 -1.49
N GLU A 103 8.34 -37.83 -0.61
CA GLU A 103 7.17 -38.48 -0.02
C GLU A 103 6.82 -38.01 1.40
N CYS A 104 7.68 -37.19 2.02
CA CYS A 104 7.36 -36.55 3.29
C CYS A 104 6.20 -35.58 3.14
N GLU A 105 5.20 -35.72 4.00
CA GLU A 105 4.12 -34.75 4.14
C GLU A 105 4.69 -33.50 4.83
N ILE A 106 4.56 -32.37 4.15
CA ILE A 106 5.10 -31.08 4.59
C ILE A 106 3.98 -30.07 4.76
N GLU A 107 4.21 -29.06 5.58
CA GLU A 107 3.42 -27.83 5.51
C GLU A 107 3.96 -26.98 4.36
N SER A 108 3.07 -26.39 3.56
CA SER A 108 3.48 -25.57 2.43
C SER A 108 2.68 -24.28 2.36
N ILE A 109 3.26 -23.26 1.74
CA ILE A 109 2.55 -22.05 1.31
C ILE A 109 2.85 -21.86 -0.17
N ILE A 110 1.81 -21.85 -0.98
CA ILE A 110 1.87 -21.78 -2.43
C ILE A 110 1.21 -20.46 -2.81
N LEU A 111 1.99 -19.56 -3.41
CA LEU A 111 1.56 -18.23 -3.84
C LEU A 111 1.96 -18.06 -5.31
N THR A 112 1.23 -18.72 -6.21
CA THR A 112 1.49 -18.71 -7.65
C THR A 112 0.26 -18.23 -8.43
N GLU A 113 0.43 -17.94 -9.71
CA GLU A 113 -0.65 -17.53 -10.60
C GLU A 113 -1.78 -18.58 -10.69
N TYR A 114 -1.43 -19.86 -10.57
CA TYR A 114 -2.34 -21.00 -10.80
C TYR A 114 -2.71 -21.76 -9.52
N TRP A 115 -2.07 -21.42 -8.40
CA TRP A 115 -2.35 -22.07 -7.11
C TRP A 115 -1.99 -21.15 -5.94
N LYS A 116 -2.99 -20.88 -5.08
CA LYS A 116 -2.87 -19.99 -3.92
C LYS A 116 -3.50 -20.62 -2.68
N ASP A 117 -2.71 -21.40 -1.95
CA ASP A 117 -3.20 -22.19 -0.81
C ASP A 117 -2.05 -22.55 0.15
N SER A 118 -2.37 -23.11 1.33
CA SER A 118 -1.40 -23.65 2.29
C SER A 118 -1.67 -25.12 2.68
N PRO A 119 -1.59 -26.07 1.73
CA PRO A 119 -1.91 -27.45 2.00
C PRO A 119 -0.81 -28.16 2.81
N LYS A 120 -1.24 -29.15 3.59
CA LYS A 120 -0.36 -30.24 4.05
C LYS A 120 -0.37 -31.32 2.97
N ILE A 121 0.77 -31.50 2.31
CA ILE A 121 0.85 -32.34 1.11
C ILE A 121 2.25 -32.93 0.98
N LYS A 122 2.37 -34.05 0.27
CA LYS A 122 3.67 -34.59 -0.14
C LYS A 122 4.25 -33.75 -1.26
N VAL A 123 5.57 -33.54 -1.22
CA VAL A 123 6.27 -32.71 -2.21
C VAL A 123 6.05 -33.21 -3.64
N GLN A 124 6.05 -34.53 -3.84
CA GLN A 124 5.81 -35.12 -5.16
C GLN A 124 4.40 -34.82 -5.70
N ASP A 125 3.40 -34.80 -4.81
CA ASP A 125 2.00 -34.62 -5.18
C ASP A 125 1.70 -33.14 -5.38
N LEU A 126 2.36 -32.25 -4.61
CA LEU A 126 2.37 -30.81 -4.84
C LEU A 126 2.79 -30.48 -6.27
N PHE A 127 3.96 -30.96 -6.74
CA PHE A 127 4.41 -30.58 -8.09
C PHE A 127 3.61 -31.22 -9.21
N LYS A 128 3.03 -32.42 -9.00
CA LYS A 128 2.06 -33.01 -9.94
C LYS A 128 0.81 -32.13 -10.05
N GLU A 129 0.26 -31.71 -8.91
CA GLU A 129 -0.95 -30.88 -8.88
C GLU A 129 -0.69 -29.49 -9.46
N LEU A 130 0.43 -28.86 -9.11
CA LEU A 130 0.84 -27.57 -9.67
C LEU A 130 0.93 -27.64 -11.20
N ARG A 131 1.55 -28.70 -11.74
CA ARG A 131 1.62 -28.92 -13.19
C ARG A 131 0.22 -29.02 -13.80
N ASN A 132 -0.64 -29.87 -13.25
CA ASN A 132 -2.00 -30.04 -13.75
C ASN A 132 -2.78 -28.72 -13.74
N LYS A 133 -2.61 -27.89 -12.70
CA LYS A 133 -3.23 -26.55 -12.60
C LYS A 133 -2.68 -25.58 -13.66
N ILE A 134 -1.36 -25.57 -13.91
CA ILE A 134 -0.74 -24.75 -14.96
C ILE A 134 -1.25 -25.18 -16.35
N GLU A 135 -1.33 -26.48 -16.63
CA GLU A 135 -1.80 -27.00 -17.92
C GLU A 135 -3.27 -26.65 -18.21
N ARG A 136 -4.11 -26.55 -17.16
CA ARG A 136 -5.50 -26.08 -17.28
C ARG A 136 -5.62 -24.57 -17.57
N LYS A 137 -4.57 -23.78 -17.29
CA LYS A 137 -4.52 -22.32 -17.49
C LYS A 137 -5.60 -21.52 -16.76
N GLU A 138 -6.21 -22.09 -15.73
CA GLU A 138 -7.18 -21.39 -14.89
C GLU A 138 -6.45 -20.65 -13.77
N LYS A 139 -6.48 -19.31 -13.80
CA LYS A 139 -5.89 -18.51 -12.72
C LYS A 139 -6.70 -18.69 -11.45
N GLU A 140 -6.01 -18.92 -10.33
CA GLU A 140 -6.67 -19.14 -9.06
C GLU A 140 -6.72 -17.86 -8.23
N ILE A 141 -7.90 -17.57 -7.70
CA ILE A 141 -8.13 -16.51 -6.71
C ILE A 141 -7.97 -17.17 -5.34
N PRO A 142 -7.23 -16.56 -4.39
CA PRO A 142 -7.08 -17.16 -3.06
C PRO A 142 -8.45 -17.32 -2.40
N SER A 143 -8.66 -18.45 -1.73
CA SER A 143 -9.90 -18.69 -1.01
C SER A 143 -10.01 -17.72 0.18
N LEU A 144 -11.25 -17.35 0.54
CA LEU A 144 -11.48 -16.50 1.71
C LEU A 144 -10.92 -17.13 2.99
N GLU A 145 -11.01 -18.46 3.10
CA GLU A 145 -10.46 -19.22 4.22
C GLU A 145 -8.93 -19.07 4.31
N PHE A 146 -8.22 -19.21 3.20
CA PHE A 146 -6.77 -19.02 3.14
C PHE A 146 -6.36 -17.59 3.54
N VAL A 147 -7.08 -16.58 3.05
CA VAL A 147 -6.84 -15.17 3.41
C VAL A 147 -7.07 -14.96 4.91
N VAL A 148 -8.21 -15.42 5.45
CA VAL A 148 -8.54 -15.28 6.87
C VAL A 148 -7.54 -16.03 7.76
N GLY A 149 -7.11 -17.22 7.36
CA GLY A 149 -6.07 -18.00 8.04
C GLY A 149 -4.76 -17.23 8.14
N THR A 150 -4.25 -16.75 7.00
CA THR A 150 -3.01 -15.97 6.92
C THR A 150 -3.05 -14.70 7.77
N LEU A 151 -4.18 -13.98 7.75
CA LEU A 151 -4.37 -12.79 8.57
C LEU A 151 -4.35 -13.12 10.06
N ARG A 152 -5.04 -14.19 10.47
CA ARG A 152 -5.08 -14.63 11.86
C ARG A 152 -3.70 -15.04 12.38
N GLU A 153 -2.92 -15.76 11.58
CA GLU A 153 -1.53 -16.12 11.90
C GLU A 153 -0.63 -14.90 12.05
N SER A 154 -0.77 -13.94 11.13
CA SER A 154 -0.03 -12.67 11.18
C SER A 154 -0.36 -11.87 12.44
N ILE A 155 -1.64 -11.78 12.78
CA ILE A 155 -2.10 -11.11 14.01
C ILE A 155 -1.58 -11.83 15.25
N SER A 156 -1.64 -13.17 15.29
CA SER A 156 -1.11 -13.95 16.42
C SER A 156 0.38 -13.72 16.60
N SER A 157 1.13 -13.67 15.50
CA SER A 157 2.58 -13.43 15.52
C SER A 157 2.91 -12.02 16.05
N ILE A 158 2.17 -11.00 15.64
CA ILE A 158 2.32 -9.63 16.15
C ILE A 158 1.91 -9.54 17.61
N SER A 159 0.80 -10.17 17.99
CA SER A 159 0.34 -10.24 19.38
C SER A 159 1.40 -10.85 20.30
N GLU A 160 2.04 -11.95 19.89
CA GLU A 160 3.12 -12.58 20.66
C GLU A 160 4.32 -11.65 20.85
N LEU A 161 4.74 -10.96 19.78
CA LEU A 161 5.80 -9.96 19.86
C LEU A 161 5.43 -8.82 20.83
N LEU A 162 4.23 -8.25 20.68
CA LEU A 162 3.75 -7.16 21.53
C LEU A 162 3.61 -7.60 23.00
N ARG A 163 3.18 -8.83 23.29
CA ARG A 163 3.17 -9.38 24.65
C ARG A 163 4.58 -9.41 25.27
N GLY A 164 5.61 -9.66 24.48
CA GLY A 164 7.01 -9.55 24.90
C GLY A 164 7.38 -8.14 25.36
N TYR A 165 6.94 -7.11 24.62
CA TYR A 165 7.16 -5.70 24.98
C TYR A 165 6.26 -5.21 26.13
N ALA A 166 5.05 -5.74 26.26
CA ALA A 166 4.12 -5.43 27.36
C ALA A 166 4.74 -5.68 28.73
N SER A 167 5.52 -6.75 28.83
CA SER A 167 6.20 -7.15 30.06
C SER A 167 7.28 -6.17 30.49
N LYS A 168 7.73 -5.27 29.60
CA LYS A 168 8.74 -4.24 29.84
C LYS A 168 8.14 -2.84 30.09
N GLY A 169 6.82 -2.68 29.97
CA GLY A 169 6.12 -1.41 30.16
C GLY A 169 5.99 -0.54 28.91
N ASP A 170 6.62 -0.92 27.80
CA ASP A 170 6.81 -0.09 26.60
C ASP A 170 5.56 0.16 25.75
N ILE A 171 4.47 -0.60 25.95
CA ILE A 171 3.24 -0.50 25.14
C ILE A 171 1.99 -0.09 25.95
N LYS A 172 2.18 0.48 27.14
CA LYS A 172 1.08 0.87 28.01
C LYS A 172 0.16 1.91 27.35
N ASP A 173 0.72 2.84 26.60
CA ASP A 173 -0.05 3.88 25.90
C ASP A 173 -0.84 3.34 24.71
N ALA A 174 -0.26 2.40 23.95
CA ALA A 174 -0.96 1.70 22.87
C ALA A 174 -2.15 0.88 23.40
N ILE A 175 -1.96 0.20 24.53
CA ILE A 175 -3.01 -0.55 25.22
C ILE A 175 -4.12 0.40 25.75
N ASN A 176 -3.73 1.56 26.30
CA ASN A 176 -4.66 2.58 26.78
C ASN A 176 -5.49 3.22 25.65
N LEU A 177 -4.93 3.40 24.45
CA LEU A 177 -5.65 3.89 23.29
C LEU A 177 -6.86 3.01 22.92
N VAL A 178 -6.71 1.70 23.12
CA VAL A 178 -7.73 0.71 22.74
C VAL A 178 -8.83 0.55 23.79
N VAL A 179 -8.49 0.58 25.07
CA VAL A 179 -9.44 0.26 26.15
C VAL A 179 -9.92 1.50 26.93
N ARG A 180 -9.19 2.63 26.87
CA ARG A 180 -9.42 3.96 27.50
C ARG A 180 -9.67 4.01 29.03
N ARG A 181 -10.34 3.04 29.67
CA ARG A 181 -10.62 2.98 31.12
C ARG A 181 -10.53 1.55 31.68
N PHE A 182 -9.31 1.02 31.73
CA PHE A 182 -8.97 -0.27 32.33
C PHE A 182 -9.41 -0.39 33.81
N ASP A 183 -9.30 0.72 34.53
CA ASP A 183 -9.68 0.89 35.93
C ASP A 183 -11.16 0.60 36.18
N LEU A 184 -12.04 1.03 35.28
CA LEU A 184 -13.49 0.90 35.44
C LEU A 184 -13.95 -0.55 35.30
N PHE A 185 -13.38 -1.28 34.34
CA PHE A 185 -13.74 -2.68 34.09
C PHE A 185 -13.30 -3.61 35.23
N LEU A 186 -12.18 -3.29 35.88
CA LEU A 186 -11.67 -4.02 37.03
C LEU A 186 -12.38 -3.65 38.34
N ALA A 187 -12.90 -2.43 38.44
CA ALA A 187 -13.67 -1.96 39.59
C ALA A 187 -15.08 -2.59 39.68
N LEU A 188 -15.66 -3.00 38.55
CA LEU A 188 -16.98 -3.64 38.50
C LEU A 188 -16.97 -5.09 39.00
N GLY A 189 -15.80 -5.74 39.08
CA GLY A 189 -15.67 -7.06 39.66
C GLY A 189 -15.19 -6.94 41.10
N GLU A 190 -16.02 -7.33 42.08
CA GLU A 190 -15.61 -7.54 43.47
C GLU A 190 -14.62 -8.72 43.57
N LEU A 191 -13.41 -8.52 43.06
CA LEU A 191 -12.39 -9.54 42.92
C LEU A 191 -11.32 -9.35 44.00
N ASP A 192 -11.10 -10.42 44.76
CA ASP A 192 -9.99 -10.48 45.70
C ASP A 192 -8.63 -10.31 44.99
N THR A 193 -7.61 -9.85 45.72
CA THR A 193 -6.33 -9.32 45.18
C THR A 193 -5.62 -10.24 44.18
N LYS A 194 -5.60 -11.56 44.42
CA LYS A 194 -5.04 -12.55 43.47
C LYS A 194 -5.88 -12.72 42.21
N LYS A 195 -7.21 -12.70 42.33
CA LYS A 195 -8.14 -12.80 41.19
C LYS A 195 -8.09 -11.53 40.35
N LYS A 196 -7.95 -10.35 40.98
CA LYS A 196 -7.78 -9.06 40.32
C LYS A 196 -6.53 -9.00 39.45
N LYS A 197 -5.35 -9.42 39.97
CA LYS A 197 -4.11 -9.49 39.17
C LYS A 197 -4.21 -10.46 37.97
N LYS A 198 -4.92 -11.59 38.14
CA LYS A 198 -5.15 -12.54 37.05
C LYS A 198 -6.10 -11.97 35.99
N ALA A 199 -7.14 -11.25 36.40
CA ALA A 199 -8.08 -10.58 35.51
C ALA A 199 -7.40 -9.43 34.75
N GLU A 200 -6.59 -8.61 35.43
CA GLU A 200 -5.76 -7.56 34.83
C GLU A 200 -4.88 -8.11 33.71
N LYS A 201 -4.15 -9.19 33.97
CA LYS A 201 -3.26 -9.80 32.98
C LYS A 201 -4.02 -10.37 31.78
N LYS A 202 -5.19 -10.99 32.00
CA LYS A 202 -6.06 -11.48 30.92
C LYS A 202 -6.58 -10.33 30.05
N LEU A 203 -7.05 -9.26 30.69
CA LEU A 203 -7.59 -8.09 30.00
C LEU A 203 -6.49 -7.37 29.20
N GLN A 204 -5.28 -7.27 29.77
CA GLN A 204 -4.11 -6.75 29.09
C GLN A 204 -3.77 -7.56 27.83
N TYR A 205 -3.79 -8.90 27.93
CA TYR A 205 -3.57 -9.77 26.78
C TYR A 205 -4.65 -9.61 25.70
N ALA A 206 -5.92 -9.51 26.09
CA ALA A 206 -7.02 -9.25 25.16
C ALA A 206 -6.86 -7.88 24.47
N ALA A 207 -6.42 -6.85 25.20
CA ALA A 207 -6.16 -5.53 24.62
C ALA A 207 -4.99 -5.55 23.63
N ILE A 208 -3.93 -6.31 23.91
CA ILE A 208 -2.81 -6.53 22.98
C ILE A 208 -3.30 -7.25 21.72
N ASP A 209 -4.17 -8.26 21.87
CA ASP A 209 -4.76 -8.95 20.73
C ASP A 209 -5.58 -7.98 19.86
N LEU A 210 -6.42 -7.16 20.48
CA LEU A 210 -7.22 -6.17 19.75
C LEU A 210 -6.34 -5.09 19.10
N THR A 211 -5.27 -4.67 19.77
CA THR A 211 -4.28 -3.74 19.20
C THR A 211 -3.60 -4.33 17.96
N SER A 212 -3.26 -5.62 18.00
CA SER A 212 -2.63 -6.33 16.88
C SER A 212 -3.59 -6.47 15.70
N TYR A 213 -4.86 -6.82 15.95
CA TYR A 213 -5.93 -6.82 14.95
C TYR A 213 -6.06 -5.45 14.28
N LEU A 214 -6.17 -4.38 15.09
CA LEU A 214 -6.27 -3.01 14.58
C LEU A 214 -5.04 -2.63 13.75
N LEU A 215 -3.83 -2.95 14.23
CA LEU A 215 -2.59 -2.64 13.53
C LEU A 215 -2.53 -3.30 12.15
N VAL A 216 -2.80 -4.60 12.08
CA VAL A 216 -2.81 -5.34 10.80
C VAL A 216 -3.86 -4.78 9.85
N ASN A 217 -5.07 -4.53 10.34
CA ASN A 217 -6.13 -3.93 9.54
C ASN A 217 -5.73 -2.55 9.01
N GLN A 218 -5.09 -1.71 9.83
CA GLN A 218 -4.58 -0.41 9.39
C GLN A 218 -3.48 -0.55 8.34
N ILE A 219 -2.53 -1.47 8.52
CA ILE A 219 -1.47 -1.73 7.54
C ILE A 219 -2.06 -2.17 6.20
N LEU A 220 -3.02 -3.10 6.20
CA LEU A 220 -3.67 -3.58 4.97
C LEU A 220 -4.46 -2.47 4.30
N PHE A 221 -5.21 -1.70 5.08
CA PHE A 221 -5.97 -0.57 4.58
C PHE A 221 -5.05 0.47 3.94
N TYR A 222 -3.93 0.79 4.58
CA TYR A 222 -2.91 1.68 4.02
C TYR A 222 -2.22 1.08 2.80
N HIS A 223 -1.96 -0.23 2.78
CA HIS A 223 -1.36 -0.90 1.62
C HIS A 223 -2.28 -0.80 0.39
N ILE A 224 -3.53 -1.25 0.53
CA ILE A 224 -4.54 -1.21 -0.52
C ILE A 224 -4.72 0.22 -1.02
N TYR A 225 -4.84 1.19 -0.12
CA TYR A 225 -5.12 2.57 -0.52
C TYR A 225 -3.87 3.34 -0.96
N SER A 226 -2.66 2.92 -0.57
CA SER A 226 -1.42 3.47 -1.12
C SER A 226 -1.28 3.16 -2.61
N ALA A 227 -1.90 2.07 -3.08
CA ALA A 227 -2.00 1.77 -4.50
C ALA A 227 -2.90 2.77 -5.25
N LEU A 228 -3.75 3.52 -4.55
CA LEU A 228 -4.67 4.51 -5.12
C LEU A 228 -4.09 5.94 -5.15
N SER A 229 -3.19 6.35 -4.23
CA SER A 229 -2.58 7.72 -4.22
C SER A 229 -1.16 7.79 -4.81
N LYS A 230 -1.01 7.51 -6.11
CA LYS A 230 0.31 7.33 -6.75
C LYS A 230 1.06 8.60 -7.15
N LEU A 231 0.41 9.74 -7.42
CA LEU A 231 1.06 10.85 -8.13
C LEU A 231 2.19 11.53 -7.34
N LEU A 232 1.94 11.96 -6.10
CA LEU A 232 2.94 12.70 -5.31
C LEU A 232 4.10 11.80 -4.86
N VAL A 233 3.80 10.54 -4.51
CA VAL A 233 4.82 9.53 -4.19
C VAL A 233 5.68 9.22 -5.42
N SER A 234 5.08 9.12 -6.61
CA SER A 234 5.83 8.91 -7.86
C SER A 234 6.72 10.11 -8.19
N ALA A 235 6.22 11.33 -7.98
CA ALA A 235 7.01 12.54 -8.14
C ALA A 235 8.20 12.58 -7.16
N TYR A 236 7.98 12.23 -5.89
CA TYR A 236 9.05 12.09 -4.90
C TYR A 236 10.12 11.10 -5.38
N ARG A 237 9.72 9.88 -5.75
CA ARG A 237 10.65 8.82 -6.19
C ARG A 237 11.43 9.26 -7.42
N ARG A 238 10.76 9.84 -8.41
CA ARG A 238 11.44 10.33 -9.62
C ARG A 238 12.45 11.43 -9.32
N LYS A 239 12.12 12.39 -8.43
CA LYS A 239 13.07 13.42 -8.00
C LYS A 239 14.26 12.80 -7.26
N PHE A 240 14.01 11.83 -6.40
CA PHE A 240 15.05 11.14 -5.65
C PHE A 240 15.98 10.34 -6.57
N ASP A 241 15.45 9.65 -7.57
CA ASP A 241 16.25 8.91 -8.56
C ASP A 241 17.11 9.84 -9.43
N LEU A 242 16.56 10.96 -9.87
CA LEU A 242 17.32 11.99 -10.59
C LEU A 242 18.43 12.59 -9.69
N TYR A 243 18.14 12.81 -8.41
CA TYR A 243 19.13 13.29 -7.45
C TYR A 243 20.29 12.30 -7.29
N LYS A 244 20.01 10.99 -7.17
CA LYS A 244 21.03 9.94 -7.12
C LYS A 244 21.93 9.87 -8.35
N GLN A 245 21.40 10.22 -9.53
CA GLN A 245 22.17 10.23 -10.77
C GLN A 245 23.14 11.42 -10.82
N ILE A 246 22.79 12.55 -10.20
CA ILE A 246 23.58 13.79 -10.24
C ILE A 246 24.61 13.84 -9.11
N GLN A 247 24.31 13.28 -7.93
CA GLN A 247 25.19 13.36 -6.76
C GLN A 247 25.46 11.98 -6.15
N LYS A 248 26.66 11.79 -5.59
CA LYS A 248 26.99 10.60 -4.79
C LYS A 248 26.13 10.56 -3.53
N LEU A 249 25.63 9.36 -3.20
CA LEU A 249 24.82 9.08 -2.01
C LEU A 249 25.62 9.32 -0.72
N ASP A 250 25.27 10.38 0.03
CA ASP A 250 25.68 10.61 1.42
C ASP A 250 24.42 10.64 2.30
N PRO A 251 24.35 9.85 3.40
CA PRO A 251 23.23 9.87 4.34
C PRO A 251 22.77 11.26 4.80
N ARG A 252 23.70 12.20 5.04
CA ARG A 252 23.35 13.57 5.44
C ARG A 252 22.65 14.35 4.32
N ASN A 253 23.04 14.07 3.08
CA ASN A 253 22.40 14.64 1.91
C ASN A 253 21.01 14.05 1.66
N ILE A 254 20.82 12.75 1.96
CA ILE A 254 19.51 12.09 1.83
C ILE A 254 18.48 12.72 2.77
N GLU A 255 18.82 12.95 4.04
CA GLU A 255 17.91 13.62 4.98
C GLU A 255 17.55 15.02 4.51
N LYS A 256 18.55 15.82 4.15
CA LYS A 256 18.35 17.19 3.66
C LYS A 256 17.45 17.23 2.42
N MET A 257 17.63 16.28 1.50
CA MET A 257 16.81 16.18 0.29
C MET A 257 15.41 15.67 0.56
N HIS A 258 15.25 14.72 1.48
CA HIS A 258 13.93 14.28 1.91
C HIS A 258 13.11 15.47 2.43
N LYS A 259 13.65 16.22 3.40
CA LYS A 259 13.00 17.42 3.97
C LYS A 259 12.68 18.44 2.90
N LYS A 260 13.65 18.82 2.07
CA LYS A 260 13.40 19.73 0.94
C LYS A 260 12.25 19.27 0.05
N PHE A 261 12.20 17.98 -0.31
CA PHE A 261 11.18 17.48 -1.20
C PHE A 261 9.77 17.56 -0.60
N VAL A 262 9.61 17.17 0.67
CA VAL A 262 8.31 17.06 1.32
C VAL A 262 7.84 18.37 1.97
N GLU A 263 8.78 19.22 2.38
CA GLU A 263 8.53 20.50 3.06
C GLU A 263 8.48 21.67 2.08
N GLU A 264 9.17 21.62 0.95
CA GLU A 264 9.24 22.76 0.01
C GLU A 264 8.71 22.42 -1.38
N ASP A 265 9.17 21.33 -1.98
CA ASP A 265 9.00 21.13 -3.41
C ASP A 265 7.69 20.46 -3.82
N LEU A 266 7.17 19.55 -2.99
CA LEU A 266 5.95 18.79 -3.28
C LEU A 266 4.79 19.40 -2.52
N THR A 267 3.71 19.70 -3.23
CA THR A 267 2.46 20.18 -2.65
C THR A 267 1.31 19.33 -3.19
N GLY A 268 0.44 18.86 -2.30
CA GLY A 268 -0.71 18.02 -2.63
C GLY A 268 -2.01 18.58 -2.04
N SER A 269 -3.11 18.37 -2.74
CA SER A 269 -4.46 18.71 -2.27
C SER A 269 -5.41 17.59 -2.65
N ASP A 270 -6.26 17.16 -1.74
CA ASP A 270 -7.37 16.24 -2.01
C ASP A 270 -8.61 16.71 -1.25
N ILE A 271 -9.80 16.52 -1.83
CA ILE A 271 -11.05 16.84 -1.13
C ILE A 271 -11.30 15.86 0.03
N MET A 272 -10.77 14.64 -0.05
CA MET A 272 -10.92 13.60 0.95
C MET A 272 -9.84 13.73 2.05
N PRO A 273 -10.24 13.92 3.33
CA PRO A 273 -9.30 13.93 4.44
C PRO A 273 -8.44 12.67 4.51
N PHE A 274 -9.06 11.52 4.27
CA PHE A 274 -8.39 10.23 4.33
C PHE A 274 -7.26 10.09 3.29
N ALA A 275 -7.52 10.44 2.03
CA ALA A 275 -6.52 10.40 0.96
C ALA A 275 -5.34 11.35 1.23
N SER A 276 -5.64 12.52 1.81
CA SER A 276 -4.62 13.49 2.23
C SER A 276 -3.73 12.95 3.35
N HIS A 277 -4.33 12.37 4.40
CA HIS A 277 -3.58 11.76 5.50
C HIS A 277 -2.72 10.59 5.03
N LEU A 278 -3.25 9.73 4.15
CA LEU A 278 -2.46 8.63 3.62
C LEU A 278 -1.28 9.13 2.78
N THR A 279 -1.51 10.15 1.95
CA THR A 279 -0.43 10.76 1.17
C THR A 279 0.65 11.33 2.08
N ALA A 280 0.27 11.98 3.19
CA ALA A 280 1.20 12.46 4.20
C ALA A 280 2.05 11.32 4.82
N VAL A 281 1.41 10.23 5.26
CA VAL A 281 2.10 9.06 5.82
C VAL A 281 3.03 8.42 4.80
N ASN A 282 2.57 8.23 3.56
CA ASN A 282 3.36 7.62 2.49
C ASN A 282 4.61 8.45 2.15
N LEU A 283 4.50 9.77 2.16
CA LEU A 283 5.64 10.66 1.93
C LEU A 283 6.65 10.56 3.08
N CYS A 284 6.20 10.63 4.34
CA CYS A 284 7.08 10.43 5.51
C CYS A 284 7.79 9.07 5.46
N ALA A 285 7.08 8.01 5.06
CA ALA A 285 7.63 6.66 4.98
C ALA A 285 8.69 6.48 3.88
N GLN A 286 8.85 7.41 2.93
CA GLN A 286 9.91 7.29 1.93
C GLN A 286 11.32 7.37 2.54
N THR A 287 11.47 7.92 3.75
CA THR A 287 12.74 7.94 4.49
C THR A 287 12.48 7.85 5.99
N ILE A 288 12.27 6.62 6.47
CA ILE A 288 11.85 6.29 7.85
C ILE A 288 12.78 6.88 8.93
N ASN A 289 14.06 7.05 8.64
CA ASN A 289 15.05 7.58 9.60
C ASN A 289 14.97 9.11 9.80
N VAL A 290 14.10 9.80 9.06
CA VAL A 290 13.97 11.26 9.12
C VAL A 290 12.62 11.63 9.70
N THR A 291 12.63 12.45 10.75
CA THR A 291 11.39 13.02 11.28
C THR A 291 10.90 14.14 10.36
N THR A 292 9.69 13.98 9.85
CA THR A 292 9.03 14.91 8.92
C THR A 292 7.79 15.50 9.60
N ASN A 293 7.97 16.66 10.23
CA ASN A 293 6.91 17.33 10.99
C ASN A 293 6.05 18.26 10.13
N PHE A 294 6.64 18.79 9.06
CA PHE A 294 6.00 19.69 8.12
C PHE A 294 5.77 19.01 6.78
N LEU A 295 4.56 19.17 6.24
CA LEU A 295 4.15 18.61 4.95
C LEU A 295 3.20 19.59 4.27
N ARG A 296 3.39 19.82 2.97
CA ARG A 296 2.51 20.68 2.17
C ARG A 296 1.35 19.90 1.56
N ILE A 297 0.59 19.18 2.41
CA ILE A 297 -0.58 18.40 2.00
C ILE A 297 -1.83 19.02 2.60
N ALA A 298 -2.84 19.30 1.78
CA ALA A 298 -4.09 19.94 2.19
C ALA A 298 -5.31 19.05 1.94
N VAL A 299 -6.24 19.06 2.89
CA VAL A 299 -7.62 18.67 2.65
C VAL A 299 -8.36 19.91 2.13
N PHE A 300 -8.71 19.91 0.85
CA PHE A 300 -9.30 21.08 0.19
C PHE A 300 -10.00 20.70 -1.13
N ASP A 301 -11.18 21.26 -1.38
CA ASP A 301 -11.78 21.24 -2.73
C ASP A 301 -10.99 22.19 -3.62
N SER A 302 -10.10 21.64 -4.46
CA SER A 302 -9.19 22.47 -5.25
C SER A 302 -9.91 23.41 -6.22
N LEU A 303 -11.15 23.15 -6.64
CA LEU A 303 -11.89 24.10 -7.48
C LEU A 303 -12.18 25.42 -6.76
N ASP A 304 -12.29 25.41 -5.42
CA ASP A 304 -12.43 26.63 -4.62
C ASP A 304 -11.16 27.50 -4.68
N PHE A 305 -10.01 27.00 -5.16
CA PHE A 305 -8.83 27.85 -5.42
C PHE A 305 -9.11 28.95 -6.45
N SER A 306 -10.02 28.73 -7.39
CA SER A 306 -10.42 29.74 -8.38
C SER A 306 -11.11 30.97 -7.75
N LYS A 307 -11.69 30.80 -6.55
CA LYS A 307 -12.36 31.88 -5.81
C LYS A 307 -11.35 32.88 -5.23
N TYR A 308 -10.10 32.48 -5.04
CA TYR A 308 -9.07 33.39 -4.54
C TYR A 308 -8.71 34.45 -5.58
N PRO A 309 -8.72 35.75 -5.22
CA PRO A 309 -8.51 36.83 -6.18
C PRO A 309 -7.08 36.91 -6.72
N ASN A 310 -6.09 36.49 -5.92
CA ASN A 310 -4.68 36.55 -6.30
C ASN A 310 -3.92 35.29 -5.87
N ILE A 311 -3.78 34.34 -6.79
CA ILE A 311 -2.98 33.11 -6.55
C ILE A 311 -1.48 33.44 -6.46
N LYS A 312 -1.00 34.55 -7.05
CA LYS A 312 0.42 34.93 -6.99
C LYS A 312 0.88 35.26 -5.57
N SER A 313 0.00 35.79 -4.72
CA SER A 313 0.28 36.05 -3.29
C SER A 313 0.24 34.80 -2.41
N GLY A 314 -0.10 33.65 -2.98
CA GLY A 314 -0.25 32.39 -2.28
C GLY A 314 -1.64 32.20 -1.67
N ILE A 315 -2.21 31.02 -1.84
CA ILE A 315 -3.48 30.62 -1.24
C ILE A 315 -3.20 30.10 0.17
N PRO A 316 -3.76 30.70 1.22
CA PRO A 316 -3.55 30.23 2.59
C PRO A 316 -4.27 28.91 2.83
N VAL A 317 -3.54 27.93 3.36
CA VAL A 317 -4.07 26.66 3.89
C VAL A 317 -3.83 26.69 5.39
N ASN A 318 -4.90 26.81 6.16
CA ASN A 318 -4.84 26.81 7.62
C ASN A 318 -4.65 25.39 8.16
N THR A 319 -4.28 25.26 9.43
CA THR A 319 -4.21 23.97 10.14
C THR A 319 -5.51 23.18 9.98
N PHE A 320 -5.42 21.85 9.83
CA PHE A 320 -6.60 21.00 9.65
C PHE A 320 -7.55 21.05 10.85
N ASN A 321 -8.80 21.44 10.59
CA ASN A 321 -9.87 21.50 11.57
C ASN A 321 -10.58 20.14 11.64
N LYS A 322 -10.48 19.44 12.78
CA LYS A 322 -11.03 18.07 12.99
C LYS A 322 -12.53 18.03 13.35
N THR A 323 -13.25 19.13 13.28
CA THR A 323 -14.57 19.20 13.93
C THR A 323 -15.69 18.75 13.00
N ILE A 324 -16.11 17.48 13.04
CA ILE A 324 -17.49 17.10 12.66
C ILE A 324 -18.08 16.03 13.60
N GLN A 325 -19.31 16.33 14.05
CA GLN A 325 -20.32 15.54 14.76
C GLN A 325 -20.32 15.57 16.31
N SER A 326 -20.98 16.60 16.85
CA SER A 326 -21.47 16.72 18.23
C SER A 326 -22.78 15.95 18.48
N THR A 327 -23.06 14.84 17.76
CA THR A 327 -24.36 14.15 17.88
C THR A 327 -24.24 12.64 17.91
N LEU A 328 -23.72 12.13 19.03
CA LEU A 328 -24.30 10.94 19.68
C LEU A 328 -25.32 11.32 20.77
N PHE A 329 -25.35 12.60 21.20
CA PHE A 329 -26.34 13.17 22.13
C PHE A 329 -26.87 14.47 21.56
N LYS A 330 -27.88 14.36 20.69
CA LYS A 330 -28.56 15.52 20.09
C LYS A 330 -29.60 16.04 21.08
N SER A 331 -29.16 16.77 22.09
CA SER A 331 -30.02 17.69 22.84
C SER A 331 -29.19 18.86 23.36
N ALA A 332 -29.63 20.07 23.04
CA ALA A 332 -29.01 21.35 23.35
C ALA A 332 -27.72 21.67 22.57
N ILE A 333 -27.88 22.26 21.38
CA ILE A 333 -27.37 23.60 21.03
C ILE A 333 -27.86 23.90 19.60
N ASN A 334 -28.72 24.91 19.48
CA ASN A 334 -29.03 25.56 18.20
C ASN A 334 -27.77 26.29 17.75
N ASN A 335 -27.04 25.73 16.78
CA ASN A 335 -26.27 26.43 15.74
C ASN A 335 -25.64 25.38 14.82
N ASN A 336 -26.27 25.18 13.66
CA ASN A 336 -25.80 24.29 12.59
C ASN A 336 -24.64 24.92 11.81
N GLU A 337 -23.43 24.94 12.37
CA GLU A 337 -22.21 25.06 11.56
C GLU A 337 -21.55 23.68 11.45
N LEU A 338 -21.93 22.94 10.40
CA LEU A 338 -21.12 21.83 9.91
C LEU A 338 -19.84 22.43 9.32
N ASN A 339 -18.79 22.53 10.12
CA ASN A 339 -17.49 22.98 9.63
C ASN A 339 -16.95 21.93 8.64
N GLU A 340 -16.73 22.32 7.38
CA GLU A 340 -16.11 21.45 6.38
C GLU A 340 -14.69 21.05 6.85
N LEU A 341 -14.37 19.75 6.77
CA LEU A 341 -13.03 19.23 7.07
C LEU A 341 -12.04 19.78 6.03
N LYS A 342 -11.36 20.88 6.36
CA LYS A 342 -10.39 21.55 5.50
C LYS A 342 -9.11 21.89 6.27
N GLY A 343 -7.98 21.90 5.57
CA GLY A 343 -6.70 22.41 6.08
C GLY A 343 -5.52 21.45 5.92
N ALA A 344 -4.37 21.89 6.44
CA ALA A 344 -3.07 21.25 6.31
C ALA A 344 -2.95 19.99 7.20
N VAL A 345 -2.42 18.90 6.64
CA VAL A 345 -2.26 17.62 7.33
C VAL A 345 -0.80 17.16 7.35
N ASN A 346 -0.43 16.46 8.42
CA ASN A 346 0.84 15.73 8.55
C ASN A 346 0.58 14.27 8.97
N SER A 347 1.65 13.52 9.25
CA SER A 347 1.57 12.12 9.72
C SER A 347 0.82 11.95 11.04
N ASN A 348 0.76 12.99 11.89
CA ASN A 348 0.04 12.99 13.17
C ASN A 348 -1.42 13.48 13.05
N GLY A 349 -1.84 13.82 11.83
CA GLY A 349 -3.22 14.20 11.52
C GLY A 349 -3.58 15.68 11.67
N LYS A 350 -2.63 16.56 12.03
CA LYS A 350 -2.80 18.03 12.00
C LYS A 350 -1.48 18.67 11.56
N GLY A 351 -1.42 19.16 10.33
CA GLY A 351 -0.25 19.83 9.77
C GLY A 351 -0.26 21.32 10.08
N GLU A 352 0.91 21.94 10.00
CA GLU A 352 1.06 23.39 10.16
C GLU A 352 0.52 24.13 8.93
N SER A 353 0.07 25.37 9.12
CA SER A 353 -0.44 26.19 8.02
C SER A 353 0.64 26.47 6.97
N PHE A 354 0.27 26.45 5.69
CA PHE A 354 1.17 26.79 4.60
C PHE A 354 0.45 27.57 3.50
N LYS A 355 1.20 28.06 2.52
CA LYS A 355 0.64 28.74 1.34
C LYS A 355 0.88 27.92 0.07
N ILE A 356 -0.14 27.82 -0.78
CA ILE A 356 -0.03 27.24 -2.12
C ILE A 356 0.29 28.37 -3.10
N TYR A 357 1.45 28.29 -3.73
CA TYR A 357 1.87 29.23 -4.78
C TYR A 357 1.76 28.57 -6.15
N ARG A 358 1.91 29.37 -7.21
CA ARG A 358 2.06 28.82 -8.56
C ARG A 358 3.27 27.90 -8.65
N VAL A 359 3.10 26.77 -9.34
CA VAL A 359 4.11 25.71 -9.47
C VAL A 359 4.72 25.65 -10.87
N ASP A 360 5.94 25.15 -10.97
CA ASP A 360 6.62 24.93 -12.26
C ASP A 360 6.06 23.72 -13.01
N THR A 361 5.48 22.77 -12.29
CA THR A 361 4.87 21.56 -12.85
C THR A 361 3.66 21.16 -12.02
N LEU A 362 2.52 20.95 -12.70
CA LEU A 362 1.28 20.47 -12.12
C LEU A 362 0.96 19.09 -12.70
N ILE A 363 0.73 18.11 -11.84
CA ILE A 363 0.33 16.75 -12.22
C ILE A 363 -0.99 16.43 -11.54
N MET A 364 -1.96 15.93 -12.30
CA MET A 364 -3.29 15.62 -11.76
C MET A 364 -3.96 14.42 -12.44
N ASN A 365 -4.84 13.77 -11.68
CA ASN A 365 -5.81 12.80 -12.17
C ASN A 365 -7.21 13.29 -11.76
N PRO A 366 -7.77 14.28 -12.48
CA PRO A 366 -9.05 14.86 -12.09
C PRO A 366 -10.19 13.83 -12.20
N PRO A 367 -11.27 13.98 -11.40
CA PRO A 367 -12.41 13.07 -11.44
C PRO A 367 -13.12 13.10 -12.81
N PHE A 368 -13.45 11.90 -13.32
CA PHE A 368 -14.11 11.75 -14.64
C PHE A 368 -15.64 11.85 -14.57
N THR A 369 -16.18 12.14 -13.40
CA THR A 369 -17.62 12.17 -13.11
C THR A 369 -18.39 13.03 -14.11
N ASP A 370 -19.44 12.43 -14.69
CA ASP A 370 -20.39 13.13 -15.55
C ASP A 370 -21.13 14.19 -14.74
N ARG A 371 -21.26 15.40 -15.30
CA ARG A 371 -21.96 16.51 -14.64
C ARG A 371 -23.36 16.11 -14.19
N GLU A 372 -24.08 15.34 -15.01
CA GLU A 372 -25.47 14.94 -14.75
C GLU A 372 -25.61 13.96 -13.57
N LYS A 373 -24.57 13.18 -13.28
CA LYS A 373 -24.53 12.23 -12.17
C LYS A 373 -24.22 12.89 -10.83
N MET A 374 -23.92 14.18 -10.81
CA MET A 374 -23.57 14.90 -9.59
C MET A 374 -24.81 15.33 -8.79
N PRO A 375 -24.68 15.38 -7.45
CA PRO A 375 -25.65 16.04 -6.58
C PRO A 375 -26.03 17.44 -7.06
N SER A 376 -27.29 17.84 -6.88
CA SER A 376 -27.83 19.12 -7.38
C SER A 376 -27.14 20.34 -6.78
N ASP A 377 -26.82 20.29 -5.49
CA ASP A 377 -26.05 21.30 -4.77
C ASP A 377 -24.65 21.52 -5.39
N TYR A 378 -23.93 20.43 -5.72
CA TYR A 378 -22.62 20.56 -6.37
C TYR A 378 -22.74 21.10 -7.81
N ARG A 379 -23.80 20.73 -8.53
CA ARG A 379 -24.09 21.29 -9.87
C ARG A 379 -24.35 22.79 -9.84
N GLU A 380 -24.98 23.30 -8.79
CA GLU A 380 -25.15 24.73 -8.56
C GLU A 380 -23.81 25.39 -8.19
N LYS A 381 -23.01 24.77 -7.31
CA LYS A 381 -21.65 25.24 -6.98
C LYS A 381 -20.79 25.42 -8.23
N LEU A 382 -20.89 24.53 -9.21
CA LEU A 382 -20.15 24.64 -10.47
C LEU A 382 -20.47 25.91 -11.28
N LYS A 383 -21.66 26.51 -11.10
CA LYS A 383 -22.04 27.77 -11.75
C LYS A 383 -21.36 28.98 -11.11
N GLU A 384 -20.93 28.87 -9.86
CA GLU A 384 -20.22 29.93 -9.14
C GLU A 384 -18.79 30.16 -9.66
N TYR A 385 -18.20 29.19 -10.34
CA TYR A 385 -16.83 29.26 -10.88
C TYR A 385 -16.75 30.09 -12.17
N SER A 386 -17.20 31.35 -12.10
CA SER A 386 -17.31 32.30 -13.20
C SER A 386 -15.97 32.60 -13.89
N LYS A 387 -14.83 32.41 -13.21
CA LYS A 387 -13.50 32.53 -13.82
C LYS A 387 -13.11 31.32 -14.69
N LEU A 388 -13.62 30.13 -14.37
CA LEU A 388 -13.27 28.89 -15.06
C LEU A 388 -14.18 28.64 -16.27
N ILE A 389 -15.48 28.94 -16.14
CA ILE A 389 -16.50 28.70 -17.17
C ILE A 389 -16.13 29.30 -18.55
N PRO A 390 -15.57 30.51 -18.65
CA PRO A 390 -15.14 31.06 -19.94
C PRO A 390 -14.11 30.19 -20.66
N ARG A 391 -13.24 29.49 -19.92
CA ARG A 391 -12.18 28.64 -20.46
C ARG A 391 -12.68 27.24 -20.80
N CYS A 392 -13.46 26.62 -19.92
CA CYS A 392 -13.86 25.21 -20.10
C CYS A 392 -15.25 24.98 -20.68
N GLY A 393 -16.16 25.96 -20.58
CA GLY A 393 -17.57 25.80 -20.88
C GLY A 393 -18.36 25.14 -19.75
N GLY A 394 -19.56 25.64 -19.45
CA GLY A 394 -20.36 25.18 -18.30
C GLY A 394 -21.01 23.79 -18.45
N GLN A 395 -21.00 23.23 -19.66
CA GLN A 395 -21.57 21.90 -19.95
C GLN A 395 -20.55 20.76 -19.85
N ILE A 396 -19.27 21.06 -19.61
CA ILE A 396 -18.24 20.05 -19.52
C ILE A 396 -18.32 19.25 -18.21
N ASN A 397 -17.85 18.00 -18.25
CA ASN A 397 -17.66 17.17 -17.06
C ASN A 397 -16.56 17.74 -16.14
N LEU A 398 -16.49 17.22 -14.91
CA LEU A 398 -15.69 17.81 -13.83
C LEU A 398 -14.22 18.04 -14.21
N TRP A 399 -13.61 17.08 -14.91
CA TRP A 399 -12.21 17.15 -15.36
C TRP A 399 -11.90 18.41 -16.18
N GLY A 400 -12.87 18.98 -16.89
CA GLY A 400 -12.70 20.22 -17.65
C GLY A 400 -12.48 21.45 -16.78
N TYR A 401 -13.16 21.53 -15.63
CA TYR A 401 -12.97 22.60 -14.65
C TYR A 401 -11.58 22.53 -14.03
N PHE A 402 -11.07 21.33 -13.75
CA PHE A 402 -9.71 21.13 -13.24
C PHE A 402 -8.65 21.52 -14.27
N LEU A 403 -8.85 21.23 -15.56
CA LEU A 403 -7.97 21.72 -16.62
C LEU A 403 -7.95 23.25 -16.72
N ALA A 404 -9.11 23.90 -16.61
CA ALA A 404 -9.17 25.36 -16.61
C ALA A 404 -8.50 25.99 -15.38
N LEU A 405 -8.63 25.35 -14.21
CA LEU A 405 -7.97 25.79 -12.98
C LEU A 405 -6.46 25.64 -13.05
N ALA A 406 -5.95 24.62 -13.73
CA ALA A 406 -4.51 24.37 -13.81
C ALA A 406 -3.73 25.55 -14.38
N ASP A 407 -4.34 26.34 -15.27
CA ASP A 407 -3.77 27.58 -15.80
C ASP A 407 -3.50 28.63 -14.71
N ASP A 408 -4.38 28.74 -13.71
CA ASP A 408 -4.20 29.71 -12.63
C ASP A 408 -3.09 29.29 -11.64
N LEU A 409 -2.84 27.98 -11.55
CA LEU A 409 -1.91 27.35 -10.61
C LEU A 409 -0.51 27.11 -11.19
N VAL A 410 -0.34 27.17 -12.51
CA VAL A 410 0.97 26.99 -13.15
C VAL A 410 1.65 28.34 -13.40
N LYS A 411 2.98 28.39 -13.30
CA LYS A 411 3.76 29.57 -13.69
C LYS A 411 3.79 29.69 -15.23
N ASN A 412 4.13 30.89 -15.74
CA ASN A 412 4.45 31.06 -17.15
C ASN A 412 5.54 30.06 -17.57
N ASN A 413 5.39 29.40 -18.71
CA ASN A 413 6.26 28.31 -19.20
C ASN A 413 6.29 27.03 -18.32
N GLY A 414 5.40 26.92 -17.32
CA GLY A 414 5.28 25.70 -16.54
C GLY A 414 4.60 24.57 -17.33
N LYS A 415 4.60 23.37 -16.75
CA LYS A 415 4.12 22.15 -17.41
C LYS A 415 2.90 21.58 -16.70
N ILE A 416 1.95 21.08 -17.48
CA ILE A 416 0.78 20.36 -16.98
C ILE A 416 0.85 18.92 -17.49
N GLY A 417 0.73 17.96 -16.56
CA GLY A 417 0.46 16.56 -16.85
C GLY A 417 -0.90 16.18 -16.30
N ALA A 418 -1.78 15.66 -17.14
CA ALA A 418 -3.13 15.29 -16.71
C ALA A 418 -3.55 13.96 -17.32
N VAL A 419 -4.18 13.11 -16.52
CA VAL A 419 -4.89 11.92 -17.00
C VAL A 419 -6.35 12.32 -17.16
N ILE A 420 -6.85 12.38 -18.40
CA ILE A 420 -8.20 12.87 -18.71
C ILE A 420 -8.91 11.93 -19.70
N PRO A 421 -10.25 11.94 -19.76
CA PRO A 421 -10.98 11.11 -20.70
C PRO A 421 -10.66 11.45 -22.15
N ILE A 422 -10.66 10.43 -23.02
CA ILE A 422 -10.43 10.58 -24.47
C ILE A 422 -11.44 11.51 -25.15
N ASN A 423 -12.57 11.78 -24.49
CA ASN A 423 -13.60 12.70 -24.95
C ASN A 423 -13.11 14.14 -25.13
N ILE A 424 -11.94 14.54 -24.60
CA ILE A 424 -11.34 15.86 -24.91
C ILE A 424 -11.20 16.11 -26.43
N PHE A 425 -10.99 15.05 -27.23
CA PHE A 425 -10.81 15.16 -28.68
C PHE A 425 -12.11 15.30 -29.47
N ARG A 426 -13.30 15.23 -28.84
CA ARG A 426 -14.58 15.26 -29.55
C ARG A 426 -15.72 15.90 -28.75
N GLY A 427 -16.73 16.38 -29.48
CA GLY A 427 -17.96 16.93 -28.90
C GLY A 427 -17.91 18.43 -28.65
N SER A 428 -19.10 19.05 -28.67
CA SER A 428 -19.31 20.48 -28.44
C SER A 428 -19.05 20.87 -26.97
N ALA A 429 -19.42 20.00 -26.02
CA ALA A 429 -19.22 20.25 -24.60
C ALA A 429 -17.73 20.42 -24.20
N THR A 430 -16.80 19.82 -24.95
CA THR A 430 -15.35 19.91 -24.71
C THR A 430 -14.64 20.93 -25.60
N GLU A 431 -15.37 21.57 -26.53
CA GLU A 431 -14.77 22.45 -27.54
C GLU A 431 -14.07 23.66 -26.94
N LYS A 432 -14.69 24.32 -25.96
CA LYS A 432 -14.11 25.49 -25.30
C LYS A 432 -12.78 25.18 -24.64
N ILE A 433 -12.71 24.13 -23.81
CA ILE A 433 -11.45 23.76 -23.16
C ILE A 433 -10.39 23.32 -24.18
N ARG A 434 -10.81 22.64 -25.26
CA ARG A 434 -9.89 22.20 -26.31
C ARG A 434 -9.27 23.39 -27.04
N ASN A 435 -10.08 24.36 -27.45
CA ASN A 435 -9.61 25.57 -28.11
C ASN A 435 -8.70 26.37 -27.17
N TYR A 436 -9.12 26.54 -25.92
CA TYR A 436 -8.30 27.21 -24.90
C TYR A 436 -6.91 26.57 -24.74
N ILE A 437 -6.84 25.23 -24.69
CA ILE A 437 -5.55 24.51 -24.60
C ILE A 437 -4.74 24.73 -25.88
N LEU A 438 -5.34 24.62 -27.07
CA LEU A 438 -4.64 24.78 -28.34
C LEU A 438 -4.09 26.19 -28.56
N GLU A 439 -4.78 27.21 -28.05
CA GLU A 439 -4.39 28.62 -28.15
C GLU A 439 -3.29 29.00 -27.14
N ASN A 440 -3.34 28.44 -25.93
CA ASN A 440 -2.49 28.89 -24.81
C ASN A 440 -1.34 27.93 -24.48
N TYR A 441 -1.38 26.68 -24.95
CA TYR A 441 -0.41 25.64 -24.60
C TYR A 441 0.16 24.91 -25.82
N LYS A 442 1.44 24.53 -25.73
CA LYS A 442 2.09 23.62 -26.68
C LYS A 442 1.99 22.18 -26.18
N ILE A 443 1.21 21.36 -26.88
CA ILE A 443 1.09 19.92 -26.59
C ILE A 443 2.41 19.24 -26.96
N ARG A 444 3.09 18.63 -25.97
CA ARG A 444 4.34 17.87 -26.19
C ARG A 444 4.10 16.39 -26.45
N TYR A 445 3.18 15.80 -25.70
CA TYR A 445 2.90 14.37 -25.72
C TYR A 445 1.40 14.15 -25.56
N ILE A 446 0.88 13.17 -26.29
CA ILE A 446 -0.43 12.56 -26.04
C ILE A 446 -0.15 11.08 -25.89
N VAL A 447 -0.40 10.52 -24.70
CA VAL A 447 -0.22 9.10 -24.42
C VAL A 447 -1.60 8.47 -24.31
N LYS A 448 -1.87 7.48 -25.17
CA LYS A 448 -3.13 6.73 -25.20
C LYS A 448 -2.82 5.25 -25.11
N THR A 449 -3.56 4.51 -24.28
CA THR A 449 -3.48 3.06 -24.22
C THR A 449 -4.05 2.42 -25.49
N THR A 450 -3.40 1.38 -26.00
CA THR A 450 -3.81 0.70 -27.24
C THR A 450 -4.38 -0.70 -27.02
N LYS A 451 -4.26 -1.27 -25.81
CA LYS A 451 -4.71 -2.62 -25.47
C LYS A 451 -5.68 -2.70 -24.28
N GLU A 452 -5.59 -1.79 -23.32
CA GLU A 452 -6.48 -1.72 -22.15
C GLU A 452 -7.16 -0.35 -22.10
N LEU A 453 -8.49 -0.32 -22.16
CA LEU A 453 -9.27 0.92 -22.33
C LEU A 453 -9.50 1.69 -21.02
N GLY A 454 -9.07 1.17 -19.87
CA GLY A 454 -9.20 1.83 -18.58
C GLY A 454 -7.96 1.67 -17.70
N PHE A 455 -7.39 2.80 -17.26
CA PHE A 455 -6.39 2.83 -16.17
C PHE A 455 -6.95 2.38 -14.80
N SER A 456 -8.24 2.02 -14.73
CA SER A 456 -8.97 1.71 -13.51
C SER A 456 -9.33 0.21 -13.34
N GLU A 457 -9.06 -0.65 -14.33
CA GLU A 457 -9.42 -2.07 -14.22
C GLU A 457 -8.53 -2.82 -13.21
N ASP A 458 -7.29 -2.38 -12.99
CA ASP A 458 -6.40 -2.90 -11.93
C ASP A 458 -6.69 -2.33 -10.52
N SER A 459 -7.75 -1.52 -10.37
CA SER A 459 -8.22 -1.01 -9.07
C SER A 459 -9.50 -1.70 -8.58
N ALA A 460 -9.96 -2.73 -9.28
CA ALA A 460 -10.95 -3.66 -8.79
C ALA A 460 -10.25 -4.81 -8.04
N PHE A 461 -9.95 -4.59 -6.76
CA PHE A 461 -9.62 -5.65 -5.80
C PHE A 461 -10.64 -5.65 -4.68
#